data_AF-G0VAR4-F1
#
_entry.id   AF-G0VAR4-F1
#
_cell.length_a   1.000
_cell.length_b   1.000
_cell.length_c   1.000
_cell.angle_alpha   90.00
_cell.angle_beta   90.00
_cell.angle_gamma   90.00
#
_symmetry.space_group_name_H-M   'P 1'
#
loop_
_entity.id
_entity.type
_entity.pdbx_description
1 polymer ?
#
loop_
_entity_poly.entity_id
_entity_poly.type
_entity_poly.pdbx_seq_one_letter_code
_entity_poly.pdbx_strand_id
1 'polypeptide(L)'
;MSQRIEPGSGVDTLFNEISQDIFNSSLSLFKKSLLLKQLYNNYVKQPVKTKYIIDKDKKILLEQIFRKKHWLNKKERAFVAEKCGLSPRQVRVWFINKRTRSK
;
A
#
# COMPACT_ATOMS: atom_id res chain seq x y z
N MET A 1 -12.13 -19.13 -22.04
CA MET A 1 -10.86 -18.51 -21.61
C MET A 1 -11.02 -18.02 -20.18
N SER A 2 -10.74 -18.88 -19.20
CA SER A 2 -10.77 -18.48 -17.78
C SER A 2 -9.69 -17.45 -17.52
N GLN A 3 -10.08 -16.29 -16.99
CA GLN A 3 -9.13 -15.32 -16.48
C GLN A 3 -8.49 -15.90 -15.21
N ARG A 4 -7.21 -16.27 -15.35
CA ARG A 4 -6.34 -16.64 -14.24
C ARG A 4 -6.14 -15.39 -13.38
N ILE A 5 -6.72 -15.39 -12.19
CA ILE A 5 -6.45 -14.38 -11.16
C ILE A 5 -5.07 -14.72 -10.60
N GLU A 6 -4.08 -13.88 -10.91
CA GLU A 6 -2.73 -13.96 -10.33
C GLU A 6 -2.82 -13.65 -8.82
N PRO A 7 -2.30 -14.52 -7.91
CA PRO A 7 -2.39 -14.29 -6.46
C PRO A 7 -1.39 -13.20 -6.04
N GLY A 8 -1.86 -11.96 -6.14
CA GLY A 8 -1.06 -10.76 -5.93
C GLY A 8 -1.11 -10.19 -4.52
N SER A 9 -1.05 -10.98 -3.45
CA SER A 9 -0.57 -10.53 -2.13
C SER A 9 -0.40 -11.73 -1.17
N GLY A 10 0.71 -11.81 -0.44
CA GLY A 10 0.95 -12.91 0.53
C GLY A 10 -0.06 -12.96 1.69
N VAL A 11 -0.83 -11.89 1.91
CA VAL A 11 -1.87 -11.85 2.94
C VAL A 11 -3.16 -12.54 2.50
N ASP A 12 -3.46 -12.55 1.19
CA ASP A 12 -4.63 -13.25 0.64
C ASP A 12 -4.40 -14.76 0.63
N THR A 13 -3.16 -15.19 0.38
CA THR A 13 -2.76 -16.60 0.47
C THR A 13 -2.89 -17.12 1.90
N LEU A 14 -2.38 -16.37 2.89
CA LEU A 14 -2.48 -16.75 4.31
C LEU A 14 -3.94 -16.80 4.81
N PHE A 15 -4.78 -15.84 4.40
CA PHE A 15 -6.21 -15.86 4.74
C PHE A 15 -6.90 -17.10 4.18
N ASN A 16 -6.60 -17.46 2.92
CA ASN A 16 -7.16 -18.65 2.28
C ASN A 16 -6.68 -19.94 2.94
N GLU A 17 -5.39 -20.07 3.26
CA GLU A 17 -4.84 -21.24 3.96
C GLU A 17 -5.52 -21.45 5.33
N ILE A 18 -5.56 -20.41 6.17
CA ILE A 18 -6.19 -20.49 7.50
C ILE A 18 -7.69 -20.78 7.38
N SER A 19 -8.37 -20.21 6.37
CA SER A 19 -9.80 -20.49 6.13
C SER A 19 -10.05 -21.95 5.77
N GLN A 20 -9.18 -22.55 4.96
CA GLN A 20 -9.25 -23.97 4.59
C GLN A 20 -8.97 -24.88 5.78
N ASP A 21 -8.00 -24.54 6.63
CA ASP A 21 -7.72 -25.28 7.86
C ASP A 21 -8.92 -25.28 8.81
N ILE A 22 -9.58 -24.13 8.97
CA ILE A 22 -10.81 -24.04 9.79
C ILE A 22 -11.93 -24.90 9.19
N PHE A 23 -12.10 -24.87 7.86
CA PHE A 23 -13.12 -25.65 7.18
C PHE A 23 -12.89 -27.16 7.31
N ASN A 24 -11.64 -27.60 7.15
CA ASN A 24 -11.24 -29.01 7.20
C ASN A 24 -11.04 -29.54 8.63
N SER A 25 -11.07 -28.68 9.65
CA SER A 25 -10.94 -29.09 11.05
C SER A 25 -12.07 -30.00 11.53
N SER A 26 -11.82 -30.81 12.56
CA SER A 26 -12.83 -31.66 13.20
C SER A 26 -13.74 -30.91 14.19
N LEU A 27 -13.77 -29.57 14.12
CA LEU A 27 -14.59 -28.73 15.00
C LEU A 27 -16.09 -28.82 14.64
N SER A 28 -16.95 -28.50 15.62
CA SER A 28 -18.38 -28.36 15.35
C SER A 28 -18.65 -27.18 14.39
N LEU A 29 -19.75 -27.27 13.63
CA LEU A 29 -20.18 -26.24 12.68
C LEU A 29 -20.22 -24.84 13.31
N PHE A 30 -20.71 -24.76 14.55
CA PHE A 30 -20.77 -23.50 15.30
C PHE A 30 -19.38 -22.91 15.56
N LYS A 31 -18.42 -23.74 15.98
CA LYS A 31 -17.04 -23.30 16.22
C LYS A 31 -16.36 -22.86 14.92
N LYS A 32 -16.59 -23.59 13.80
CA LYS A 32 -16.08 -23.19 12.47
C LYS A 32 -16.63 -21.83 12.05
N SER A 33 -17.94 -21.62 12.16
CA SER A 33 -18.60 -20.36 11.84
C SER A 33 -18.04 -19.19 12.67
N LEU A 34 -17.84 -19.41 13.97
CA LEU A 34 -17.25 -18.41 14.86
C LEU A 34 -15.83 -18.03 14.45
N LEU A 35 -14.97 -19.02 14.18
CA LEU A 35 -13.58 -18.80 13.80
C LEU A 35 -13.44 -18.10 12.44
N LEU A 36 -14.24 -18.49 11.44
CA LEU A 36 -14.25 -17.80 10.14
C LEU A 36 -14.70 -16.35 10.27
N LYS A 37 -15.73 -16.08 11.10
CA LYS A 37 -16.20 -14.72 11.37
C LYS A 37 -15.12 -13.88 12.07
N GLN A 38 -14.38 -14.45 13.01
CA GLN A 38 -13.25 -13.79 13.67
C GLN A 38 -12.11 -13.52 12.68
N LEU A 39 -11.75 -14.49 11.84
CA LEU A 39 -10.72 -14.35 10.82
C LEU A 39 -11.05 -13.23 9.82
N TYR A 40 -12.27 -13.21 9.31
CA TYR A 40 -12.73 -12.15 8.39
C TYR A 40 -12.69 -10.76 9.04
N ASN A 41 -13.18 -10.63 10.27
CA ASN A 41 -13.13 -9.36 10.99
C ASN A 41 -11.69 -8.87 11.16
N ASN A 42 -10.76 -9.78 11.44
CA ASN A 42 -9.34 -9.43 11.56
C ASN A 42 -8.72 -9.08 10.22
N TYR A 43 -9.06 -9.79 9.14
CA TYR A 43 -8.62 -9.49 7.77
C TYR A 43 -9.05 -8.09 7.34
N VAL A 44 -10.32 -7.72 7.55
CA VAL A 44 -10.84 -6.39 7.22
C VAL A 44 -10.29 -5.29 8.13
N LYS A 45 -10.01 -5.62 9.41
CA LYS A 45 -9.37 -4.69 10.36
C LYS A 45 -7.87 -4.51 10.15
N GLN A 46 -7.21 -5.37 9.37
CA GLN A 46 -5.82 -5.12 9.00
C GLN A 46 -5.76 -3.75 8.32
N PRO A 47 -4.80 -2.88 8.67
CA PRO A 47 -4.68 -1.58 8.05
C PRO A 47 -4.37 -1.80 6.58
N VAL A 48 -5.40 -1.75 5.73
CA VAL A 48 -5.25 -1.54 4.30
C VAL A 48 -4.33 -0.35 4.18
N LYS A 49 -3.12 -0.53 3.62
CA LYS A 49 -2.09 0.52 3.54
C LYS A 49 -2.78 1.81 3.12
N THR A 50 -3.02 2.68 4.09
CA THR A 50 -3.82 3.87 3.86
C THR A 50 -3.01 4.70 2.89
N LYS A 51 -3.63 5.08 1.76
CA LYS A 51 -2.96 5.89 0.75
C LYS A 51 -2.44 7.14 1.46
N TYR A 52 -1.11 7.25 1.57
CA TYR A 52 -0.49 8.39 2.20
C TYR A 52 -0.84 9.65 1.40
N ILE A 53 -1.52 10.60 2.05
CA ILE A 53 -1.83 11.91 1.49
C ILE A 53 -0.68 12.84 1.91
N ILE A 54 -0.02 13.46 0.93
CA ILE A 54 0.99 14.48 1.18
C ILE A 54 0.26 15.78 1.57
N ASP A 55 0.63 16.38 2.71
CA ASP A 55 0.09 17.66 3.16
C ASP A 55 0.22 18.76 2.09
N LYS A 56 -0.71 19.71 2.09
CA LYS A 56 -0.77 20.78 1.09
C LYS A 56 0.54 21.58 1.01
N ASP A 57 1.12 21.93 2.16
CA ASP A 57 2.34 22.73 2.22
C ASP A 57 3.55 21.97 1.66
N LYS A 58 3.66 20.69 2.02
CA LYS A 58 4.69 19.79 1.48
C LYS A 58 4.56 19.66 -0.04
N LYS A 59 3.32 19.59 -0.56
CA LYS A 59 3.07 19.55 -1.99
C LYS A 59 3.49 20.85 -2.70
N ILE A 60 3.23 22.02 -2.09
CA ILE A 60 3.66 23.32 -2.64
C ILE A 60 5.19 23.36 -2.77
N LEU A 61 5.94 22.93 -1.75
CA LEU A 61 7.40 22.85 -1.80
C LEU A 61 7.89 21.91 -2.92
N LEU A 62 7.29 20.72 -3.03
CA LEU A 62 7.61 19.77 -4.10
C LEU A 62 7.34 20.38 -5.49
N GLU A 63 6.27 21.13 -5.66
CA GLU A 63 5.94 21.81 -6.92
C GLU A 63 6.92 22.94 -7.25
N GLN A 64 7.34 23.74 -6.26
CA GLN A 64 8.36 24.77 -6.46
C GLN A 64 9.70 24.17 -6.90
N ILE A 65 10.11 23.06 -6.28
CA ILE A 65 11.33 22.34 -6.67
C ILE A 65 11.16 21.73 -8.06
N PHE A 66 10.00 21.12 -8.34
CA PHE A 66 9.71 20.53 -9.63
C PHE A 66 9.82 21.56 -10.76
N ARG A 67 9.30 22.77 -10.58
CA ARG A 67 9.42 23.87 -11.57
C ARG A 67 10.87 24.23 -11.90
N LYS A 68 11.80 24.04 -10.97
CA LYS A 68 13.24 24.28 -11.20
C LYS A 68 13.93 23.07 -11.83
N LYS A 69 13.56 21.86 -11.42
CA LYS A 69 14.18 20.61 -11.89
C LYS A 69 13.21 19.43 -11.87
N HIS A 70 12.98 18.83 -13.03
CA HIS A 70 12.02 17.73 -13.17
C HIS A 70 12.62 16.35 -12.80
N TRP A 71 13.94 16.20 -12.76
CA TRP A 71 14.66 14.96 -12.44
C TRP A 71 15.63 15.15 -11.28
N LEU A 72 15.38 14.48 -10.15
CA LEU A 72 16.28 14.53 -8.99
C LEU A 72 17.25 13.33 -8.96
N ASN A 73 18.53 13.61 -8.73
CA ASN A 73 19.53 12.59 -8.42
C ASN A 73 19.34 12.05 -6.99
N LYS A 74 20.17 11.07 -6.56
CA LYS A 74 20.03 10.44 -5.23
C LYS A 74 20.24 11.43 -4.08
N LYS A 75 21.23 12.32 -4.19
CA LYS A 75 21.57 13.31 -3.15
C LYS A 75 20.49 14.39 -3.03
N GLU A 76 20.07 14.96 -4.16
CA GLU A 76 19.00 15.96 -4.23
C GLU A 76 17.69 15.42 -3.67
N ARG A 77 17.35 14.17 -3.99
CA ARG A 77 16.14 13.54 -3.47
C ARG A 77 16.18 13.37 -1.96
N ALA A 78 17.33 13.00 -1.40
CA ALA A 78 17.51 12.91 0.05
C ALA A 78 17.36 14.29 0.71
N PHE A 79 17.95 15.33 0.11
CA PHE A 79 17.81 16.71 0.59
C PHE A 79 16.36 17.20 0.55
N VAL A 80 15.63 16.96 -0.54
CA VAL A 80 14.21 17.34 -0.66
C VAL A 80 13.34 16.57 0.34
N ALA A 81 13.64 15.28 0.54
CA ALA A 81 12.98 14.44 1.53
C ALA A 81 13.13 15.01 2.94
N GLU A 82 14.35 15.37 3.34
CA GLU A 82 14.64 16.01 4.62
C GLU A 82 13.90 17.35 4.77
N LYS A 83 13.96 18.22 3.75
CA LYS A 83 13.28 19.53 3.76
C LYS A 83 11.75 19.43 3.85
N CYS A 84 11.14 18.41 3.25
CA CYS A 84 9.68 18.23 3.25
C CYS A 84 9.18 17.32 4.37
N GLY A 85 10.07 16.71 5.18
CA GLY A 85 9.69 15.69 6.16
C GLY A 85 9.05 14.46 5.51
N LEU A 86 9.57 14.04 4.35
CA LEU A 86 9.10 12.89 3.57
C LEU A 86 10.20 11.84 3.47
N SER A 87 9.84 10.60 3.18
CA SER A 87 10.83 9.60 2.78
C SER A 87 11.36 9.86 1.36
N PRO A 88 12.63 9.52 1.06
CA PRO A 88 13.17 9.60 -0.30
C PRO A 88 12.33 8.83 -1.32
N ARG A 89 11.67 7.74 -0.91
CA ARG A 89 10.75 6.97 -1.76
C ARG A 89 9.49 7.76 -2.10
N GLN A 90 8.86 8.43 -1.14
CA GLN A 90 7.69 9.28 -1.39
C GLN A 90 8.03 10.40 -2.37
N VAL A 91 9.17 11.07 -2.19
CA VAL A 91 9.64 12.10 -3.14
C VAL A 91 9.84 11.49 -4.53
N ARG A 92 10.51 10.32 -4.66
CA ARG A 92 10.68 9.63 -5.95
C ARG A 92 9.34 9.38 -6.64
N VAL A 93 8.40 8.77 -5.92
CA VAL A 93 7.08 8.41 -6.46
C VAL A 93 6.31 9.65 -6.87
N TRP A 94 6.35 10.71 -6.07
CA TRP A 94 5.70 11.97 -6.41
C TRP A 94 6.26 12.57 -7.71
N PHE A 95 7.60 12.62 -7.88
CA PHE A 95 8.23 13.14 -9.10
C PHE A 95 7.94 12.25 -10.33
N ILE A 96 7.84 10.94 -10.17
CA ILE A 96 7.39 10.05 -11.26
C ILE A 96 5.94 10.38 -11.62
N ASN A 97 5.04 10.38 -10.65
CA ASN A 97 3.61 10.64 -10.88
C ASN A 97 3.36 12.03 -11.47
N LYS A 98 4.09 13.05 -11.01
CA LYS A 98 3.99 14.41 -11.54
C LYS A 98 4.36 14.44 -13.01
N ARG A 99 5.48 13.82 -13.41
CA ARG A 99 5.88 13.72 -14.83
C ARG A 99 4.88 12.93 -15.65
N THR A 100 4.36 11.82 -15.15
CA THR A 100 3.36 11.01 -15.85
C THR A 100 2.08 11.79 -16.16
N ARG A 101 1.66 12.68 -15.24
CA ARG A 101 0.49 13.55 -15.43
C ARG A 101 0.76 14.82 -16.24
N SER A 102 2.04 15.11 -16.50
CA SER A 102 2.49 16.26 -17.29
C SER A 102 2.96 15.85 -18.70
N LYS A 103 2.72 14.59 -19.08
CA LYS A 103 2.72 14.13 -20.47
C LYS A 103 1.35 14.36 -21.07
#